data_AF-A0A952QTD9-F1
#
_entry.id   AF-A0A952QTD9-F1
#
_cell.length_a   1.000
_cell.length_b   1.000
_cell.length_c   1.000
_cell.angle_alpha   90.00
_cell.angle_beta   90.00
_cell.angle_gamma   90.00
#
_symmetry.space_group_name_H-M   'P 1'
#
loop_
_entity.id
_entity.type
_entity.pdbx_description
1 polymer ?
#
loop_
_entity_poly.entity_id
_entity_poly.type
_entity_poly.pdbx_seq_one_letter_code
_entity_poly.pdbx_strand_id
1 'polypeptide(L)'
;MGSRITGTERVFRLGPQPTLTLRERLILDGLWSGKSTNQIAEQLGLSLNSIKAVRHRLLRKYQASNAAQLVRAALAHGDLTVV
;
A
#
# COMPACT_ATOMS: atom_id res chain seq x y z
N MET A 1 -38.52 -14.50 -3.29
CA MET A 1 -37.83 -14.60 -1.98
C MET A 1 -36.34 -14.43 -2.24
N GLY A 2 -35.85 -13.19 -2.20
CA GLY A 2 -34.45 -12.86 -2.45
C GLY A 2 -33.85 -12.25 -1.18
N SER A 3 -32.89 -12.94 -0.58
CA SER A 3 -32.01 -12.39 0.46
C SER A 3 -30.60 -12.76 0.03
N ARG A 4 -29.93 -11.88 -0.73
CA ARG A 4 -28.99 -10.88 -0.19
C ARG A 4 -27.95 -11.55 0.69
N ILE A 5 -27.00 -12.24 0.07
CA ILE A 5 -25.77 -12.66 0.74
C ILE A 5 -24.87 -11.43 0.91
N THR A 6 -24.61 -11.19 2.19
CA THR A 6 -23.90 -10.11 2.86
C THR A 6 -22.50 -9.89 2.28
N GLY A 7 -22.23 -8.66 1.85
CA GLY A 7 -20.88 -8.19 1.58
C GLY A 7 -20.04 -8.25 2.85
N THR A 8 -18.96 -9.02 2.81
CA THR A 8 -17.94 -9.07 3.85
C THR A 8 -16.98 -7.89 3.69
N GLU A 9 -17.49 -6.66 3.74
CA GLU A 9 -16.63 -5.47 3.83
C GLU A 9 -16.14 -5.35 5.28
N ARG A 10 -14.98 -5.92 5.57
CA ARG A 10 -14.25 -5.62 6.81
C ARG A 10 -13.69 -4.21 6.70
N VAL A 11 -14.53 -3.21 6.97
CA VAL A 11 -14.14 -1.80 6.97
C VAL A 11 -13.31 -1.52 8.24
N PHE A 12 -12.00 -1.76 8.17
CA PHE A 12 -11.06 -1.30 9.18
C PHE A 12 -10.83 0.22 8.99
N ARG A 13 -11.70 1.03 9.61
CA ARG A 13 -11.44 2.48 9.75
C ARG A 13 -10.38 2.69 10.83
N LEU A 14 -9.18 3.08 10.41
CA LEU A 14 -8.06 3.43 11.29
C LEU A 14 -7.56 4.85 10.94
N GLY A 15 -7.92 5.82 11.79
CA GLY A 15 -7.17 7.06 12.06
C GLY A 15 -6.87 8.08 10.94
N PRO A 16 -6.47 9.32 11.29
CA PRO A 16 -6.07 10.34 10.32
C PRO A 16 -4.76 9.91 9.64
N GLN A 17 -4.88 9.52 8.38
CA GLN A 17 -3.80 8.97 7.55
C GLN A 17 -2.58 9.90 7.50
N PRO A 18 -1.33 9.41 7.67
CA PRO A 18 -0.17 10.13 7.15
C PRO A 18 -0.41 10.34 5.66
N THR A 19 -0.59 11.59 5.23
CA THR A 19 -0.98 11.94 3.85
C THR A 19 -0.03 11.27 2.85
N LEU A 20 -0.41 10.10 2.35
CA LEU A 20 0.30 9.43 1.28
C LEU A 20 -0.15 10.11 0.00
N THR A 21 0.81 10.52 -0.80
CA THR A 21 0.51 10.95 -2.16
C THR A 21 -0.06 9.75 -2.92
N LEU A 22 -0.93 10.00 -3.91
CA LEU A 22 -1.55 8.94 -4.72
C LEU A 22 -0.52 7.94 -5.26
N ARG A 23 0.66 8.44 -5.66
CA ARG A 23 1.78 7.63 -6.16
C ARG A 23 2.36 6.70 -5.09
N GLU A 24 2.52 7.19 -3.87
CA GLU A 24 3.00 6.39 -2.75
C GLU A 24 2.03 5.27 -2.41
N ARG A 25 0.72 5.55 -2.41
CA ARG A 25 -0.32 4.55 -2.18
C ARG A 25 -0.32 3.46 -3.24
N LEU A 26 -0.20 3.83 -4.52
CA LEU A 26 -0.15 2.87 -5.63
C LEU A 26 1.04 1.90 -5.53
N ILE A 27 2.20 2.41 -5.10
CA ILE A 27 3.38 1.58 -4.88
C ILE A 27 3.17 0.65 -3.68
N LEU A 28 2.57 1.17 -2.61
CA LEU A 28 2.30 0.44 -1.38
C LEU A 28 1.27 -0.68 -1.61
N ASP A 29 0.26 -0.44 -2.45
CA ASP A 29 -0.71 -1.43 -2.93
C ASP A 29 -0.08 -2.52 -3.82
N GLY A 30 0.84 -2.12 -4.70
CA GLY A 30 1.66 -3.05 -5.47
C GLY A 30 2.50 -3.96 -4.57
N LEU A 31 3.12 -3.40 -3.52
CA LEU A 31 3.89 -4.17 -2.54
C LEU A 31 2.99 -5.11 -1.72
N TRP A 32 1.78 -4.68 -1.36
CA TRP A 32 0.78 -5.51 -0.70
C TRP A 32 0.38 -6.72 -1.56
N SER A 33 0.18 -6.48 -2.86
CA SER A 33 -0.16 -7.52 -3.85
C SER A 33 0.97 -8.53 -4.10
N GLY A 34 2.10 -8.42 -3.39
CA GLY A 34 3.28 -9.27 -3.60
C GLY A 34 4.03 -8.99 -4.90
N LYS A 35 3.77 -7.85 -5.57
CA LYS A 35 4.43 -7.50 -6.83
C LYS A 35 5.86 -7.03 -6.55
N SER A 36 6.76 -7.45 -7.43
CA SER A 36 8.13 -6.96 -7.42
C SER A 36 8.20 -5.49 -7.84
N THR A 37 9.26 -4.80 -7.44
CA THR A 37 9.53 -3.40 -7.83
C THR A 37 9.45 -3.19 -9.35
N ASN A 38 9.88 -4.18 -10.15
CA ASN A 38 9.80 -4.16 -11.62
C ASN A 38 8.34 -4.22 -12.10
N GLN A 39 7.55 -5.15 -11.57
CA GLN A 39 6.14 -5.28 -11.93
C GLN A 39 5.32 -4.04 -11.54
N ILE A 40 5.62 -3.43 -10.38
CA ILE A 40 4.99 -2.18 -9.96
C ILE A 40 5.38 -1.03 -10.90
N ALA A 41 6.66 -0.97 -11.32
CA ALA A 41 7.13 0.02 -12.27
C ALA A 41 6.40 -0.10 -13.63
N GLU A 42 6.30 -1.32 -14.16
CA GLU A 42 5.59 -1.62 -15.39
C GLU A 42 4.10 -1.29 -15.30
N GLN A 43 3.43 -1.71 -14.23
CA GLN A 43 2.00 -1.46 -14.05
C GLN A 43 1.67 0.02 -13.89
N LEU A 44 2.54 0.80 -13.24
CA LEU A 44 2.34 2.24 -13.05
C LEU A 44 2.91 3.09 -14.20
N GLY A 45 3.58 2.47 -15.17
CA GLY A 45 4.30 3.19 -16.23
C GLY A 45 5.40 4.11 -15.70
N LEU A 46 5.98 3.78 -14.54
CA LEU A 46 7.00 4.59 -13.86
C LEU A 46 8.38 3.96 -14.03
N SER A 47 9.42 4.80 -13.98
CA SER A 47 10.77 4.29 -13.98
C SER A 47 11.07 3.51 -12.70
N LEU A 48 11.85 2.43 -12.83
CA LEU A 48 12.34 1.65 -11.69
C LEU A 48 13.06 2.51 -10.64
N ASN A 49 13.79 3.52 -11.10
CA ASN A 49 14.49 4.47 -10.24
C ASN A 49 13.52 5.32 -9.43
N SER A 50 12.40 5.74 -10.04
CA SER A 50 11.32 6.45 -9.34
C SER A 50 10.69 5.58 -8.25
N ILE A 51 10.39 4.30 -8.53
CA ILE A 51 9.85 3.39 -7.52
C ILE A 51 10.86 3.20 -6.38
N LYS A 52 12.14 2.96 -6.68
CA LYS A 52 13.19 2.82 -5.66
C LYS A 52 13.30 4.06 -4.77
N ALA A 53 13.29 5.25 -5.36
CA ALA A 53 13.35 6.51 -4.62
C ALA A 53 12.13 6.72 -3.72
N VAL A 54 10.92 6.45 -4.23
CA VAL A 54 9.68 6.54 -3.44
C VAL A 54 9.69 5.49 -2.33
N ARG A 55 10.13 4.25 -2.60
CA ARG A 55 10.25 3.19 -1.60
C ARG A 55 11.20 3.60 -0.48
N HIS A 56 12.31 4.26 -0.81
CA HIS A 56 13.26 4.76 0.19
C HIS A 56 12.67 5.88 1.05
N ARG A 57 11.87 6.78 0.45
CA ARG A 57 11.10 7.80 1.21
C ARG A 57 10.06 7.16 2.10
N LEU A 58 9.31 6.18 1.60
CA LEU A 58 8.31 5.43 2.34
C LEU A 58 8.94 4.70 3.54
N LEU A 59 10.04 3.98 3.31
CA LEU A 59 10.78 3.29 4.38
C LEU A 59 11.24 4.28 5.47
N ARG A 60 11.75 5.46 5.09
CA ARG A 60 12.10 6.52 6.05
C ARG A 60 10.88 7.09 6.78
N LYS A 61 9.78 7.33 6.08
CA LYS A 61 8.53 7.89 6.63
C LYS A 61 7.89 6.95 7.66
N TYR A 62 7.93 5.65 7.43
CA TYR A 62 7.40 4.61 8.32
C TYR A 62 8.46 3.96 9.23
N GLN A 63 9.70 4.46 9.21
CA GLN A 63 10.85 3.87 9.92
C GLN A 63 11.02 2.36 9.71
N ALA A 64 10.70 1.88 8.50
CA ALA A 64 10.76 0.47 8.13
C ALA A 64 12.08 0.13 7.44
N SER A 65 12.65 -1.04 7.73
CA SER A 65 13.89 -1.51 7.08
C SER A 65 13.66 -2.30 5.79
N ASN A 66 12.45 -2.81 5.57
CA ASN A 66 12.11 -3.62 4.40
C ASN A 66 10.64 -3.44 3.97
N ALA A 67 10.29 -3.93 2.79
CA ALA A 67 8.94 -3.80 2.24
C ALA A 67 7.86 -4.48 3.11
N ALA A 68 8.16 -5.61 3.73
CA ALA A 68 7.21 -6.29 4.61
C ALA A 68 6.94 -5.46 5.88
N GLN A 69 7.98 -4.86 6.47
CA GLN A 69 7.86 -3.93 7.59
C GLN A 69 7.11 -2.66 7.19
N LEU A 70 7.35 -2.14 5.98
CA LEU A 70 6.61 -1.01 5.43
C LEU A 70 5.12 -1.32 5.33
N VAL A 71 4.78 -2.46 4.75
CA VAL A 71 3.40 -2.94 4.60
C VAL A 71 2.75 -3.15 5.98
N ARG A 72 3.46 -3.79 6.92
CA ARG A 72 2.97 -3.95 8.30
C ARG A 72 2.76 -2.61 9.01
N ALA A 73 3.66 -1.65 8.83
CA ALA A 73 3.52 -0.32 9.39
C ALA A 73 2.31 0.40 8.77
N ALA A 74 2.15 0.35 7.45
CA ALA A 74 1.00 0.93 6.75
C ALA A 74 -0.34 0.30 7.18
N LEU A 75 -0.36 -1.02 7.41
CA LEU A 75 -1.51 -1.72 8.01
C LEU A 75 -1.78 -1.26 9.44
N ALA A 76 -0.74 -1.16 10.28
CA ALA A 76 -0.87 -0.70 11.66
C ALA A 76 -1.35 0.76 11.74
N HIS A 77 -0.97 1.59 10.76
CA HIS A 77 -1.39 2.98 10.64
C HIS A 77 -2.79 3.15 10.03
N GLY A 78 -3.33 2.16 9.33
CA GLY A 78 -4.63 2.26 8.66
C GLY A 78 -4.60 2.75 7.21
N ASP A 79 -3.41 2.93 6.64
CA ASP A 79 -3.23 3.46 5.28
C ASP A 79 -3.47 2.41 4.19
N LEU A 80 -3.39 1.14 4.56
CA LEU A 80 -3.61 0.01 3.68
C LEU A 80 -4.87 -0.72 4.14
N THR A 81 -5.93 -0.65 3.33
CA THR A 81 -7.15 -1.45 3.53
C THR A 81 -7.01 -2.74 2.74
N VAL A 82 -7.01 -3.86 3.44
CA VAL A 82 -7.08 -5.19 2.81
C VAL A 82 -8.55 -5.46 2.51
N VAL A 83 -8.91 -5.45 1.23
CA VAL A 83 -10.23 -5.86 0.73
C VAL A 83 -10.17 -7.33 0.34
#